data_AF-A0A8S3RXB2-F1
#
_entry.id   AF-A0A8S3RXB2-F1
#
_cell.length_a   1.000
_cell.length_b   1.000
_cell.length_c   1.000
_cell.angle_alpha   90.00
_cell.angle_beta   90.00
_cell.angle_gamma   90.00
#
_symmetry.space_group_name_H-M   'P 1'
#
loop_
_entity.id
_entity.type
_entity.pdbx_description
1 polymer ?
#
loop_
_entity_poly.entity_id
_entity_poly.type
_entity_poly.pdbx_seq_one_letter_code
_entity_poly.pdbx_strand_id
1 'polypeptide(L)'
;MMQEEGNEAMSFPVQFPEGSFGSYDSKRQVRLTRSRYFHARLLSGDKRFSCDTSYIFYAQYLSELEQVMSKVSIALRKSTGKDTTGNTITASMLTDRNQLKSLLSTDQGYKFLTPIRGTPPYWQAALRDLLATVRQLGIPTWFATFSAADMRWAEVFQVLMEQQDSTQSFDELDWTAKSEILKNNPVMSATHV
;
A
#
# COMPACT_ATOMS: atom_id res chain seq x y z
N MET A 1 -13.80 0.94 -15.02
CA MET A 1 -12.62 0.12 -15.36
C MET A 1 -12.01 -0.59 -14.15
N MET A 2 -11.33 0.07 -13.19
CA MET A 2 -10.64 -0.69 -12.11
C MET A 2 -11.48 -1.19 -10.92
N GLN A 3 -12.76 -0.80 -10.81
CA GLN A 3 -13.69 -1.26 -9.75
C GLN A 3 -14.75 -2.24 -10.25
N GLU A 4 -14.61 -2.71 -11.49
CA GLU A 4 -15.54 -3.69 -12.06
C GLU A 4 -15.34 -5.07 -11.42
N GLU A 5 -16.43 -5.80 -11.27
CA GLU A 5 -16.43 -7.14 -10.68
C GLU A 5 -15.54 -8.06 -11.52
N GLY A 6 -14.54 -8.68 -10.89
CA GLY A 6 -13.60 -9.57 -11.58
C GLY A 6 -12.46 -8.86 -12.33
N ASN A 7 -12.30 -7.54 -12.18
CA ASN A 7 -11.22 -6.77 -12.80
C ASN A 7 -9.82 -7.35 -12.53
N GLU A 8 -9.59 -7.88 -11.32
CA GLU A 8 -8.34 -8.51 -10.94
C GLU A 8 -8.00 -9.72 -11.84
N ALA A 9 -8.97 -10.61 -12.08
CA ALA A 9 -8.76 -11.80 -12.89
C ALA A 9 -8.59 -11.45 -14.38
N MET A 10 -9.28 -10.41 -14.85
CA MET A 10 -9.17 -9.92 -16.23
C MET A 10 -7.83 -9.22 -16.51
N SER A 11 -7.30 -8.48 -15.51
CA SER A 11 -6.02 -7.76 -15.65
C SER A 11 -4.82 -8.71 -15.56
N PHE A 12 -4.96 -9.83 -14.87
CA PHE A 12 -3.89 -10.77 -14.55
C PHE A 12 -4.25 -12.21 -14.94
N PRO A 13 -4.49 -12.50 -16.24
CA PRO A 13 -4.94 -13.81 -16.69
C PRO A 13 -3.93 -14.93 -16.43
N VAL A 14 -2.63 -14.60 -16.38
CA VAL A 14 -1.56 -15.56 -16.06
C VAL A 14 -1.65 -16.02 -14.60
N GLN A 15 -1.99 -15.11 -13.70
CA GLN A 15 -2.17 -15.39 -12.28
C GLN A 15 -3.54 -16.02 -11.97
N PHE A 16 -4.53 -15.82 -12.86
CA PHE A 16 -5.89 -16.34 -12.75
C PHE A 16 -6.27 -17.16 -13.99
N PRO A 17 -5.68 -18.35 -14.22
CA PRO A 17 -5.93 -19.15 -15.43
C PRO A 17 -7.38 -19.64 -15.57
N GLU A 18 -8.12 -19.79 -14.47
CA GLU A 18 -9.54 -20.15 -14.47
C GLU A 18 -10.49 -18.94 -14.50
N GLY A 19 -9.95 -17.72 -14.56
CA GLY A 19 -10.68 -16.47 -14.82
C GLY A 19 -11.73 -16.02 -13.79
N SER A 20 -12.04 -16.81 -12.76
CA SER A 20 -13.16 -16.54 -11.84
C SER A 20 -12.95 -17.02 -10.40
N PHE A 21 -12.20 -18.09 -10.19
CA PHE A 21 -11.95 -18.62 -8.85
C PHE A 21 -10.82 -17.85 -8.13
N GLY A 22 -11.14 -17.36 -6.93
CA GLY A 22 -10.16 -16.78 -6.01
C GLY A 22 -9.95 -15.26 -6.11
N SER A 23 -10.63 -14.54 -7.01
CA SER A 23 -10.57 -13.07 -7.08
C SER A 23 -11.16 -12.41 -5.83
N TYR A 24 -10.81 -11.15 -5.56
CA TYR A 24 -11.37 -10.40 -4.42
C TYR A 24 -12.90 -10.37 -4.41
N ASP A 25 -13.57 -10.32 -5.56
CA ASP A 25 -15.03 -10.17 -5.62
C ASP A 25 -15.81 -11.48 -5.44
N SER A 26 -15.12 -12.62 -5.39
CA SER A 26 -15.76 -13.92 -5.17
C SER A 26 -16.57 -13.95 -3.86
N LYS A 27 -17.76 -14.57 -3.92
CA LYS A 27 -18.65 -14.72 -2.76
C LYS A 27 -17.96 -15.56 -1.68
N ARG A 28 -17.83 -15.00 -0.47
CA ARG A 28 -17.23 -15.66 0.69
C ARG A 28 -18.16 -15.62 1.88
N GLN A 29 -18.09 -16.64 2.73
CA GLN A 29 -18.85 -16.69 3.99
C GLN A 29 -18.40 -15.60 4.96
N VAL A 30 -17.08 -15.36 5.05
CA VAL A 30 -16.49 -14.33 5.90
C VAL A 30 -16.01 -13.17 5.04
N ARG A 31 -16.43 -11.96 5.38
CA ARG A 31 -15.97 -10.74 4.72
C ARG A 31 -14.47 -10.54 4.96
N LEU A 32 -13.72 -10.31 3.87
CA LEU A 32 -12.33 -9.88 3.91
C LEU A 32 -12.25 -8.39 3.58
N THR A 33 -11.40 -7.66 4.30
CA THR A 33 -10.97 -6.34 3.85
C THR A 33 -9.96 -6.52 2.71
N ARG A 34 -9.90 -5.57 1.78
CA ARG A 34 -9.00 -5.65 0.63
C ARG A 34 -7.52 -5.73 1.03
N SER A 35 -7.13 -4.99 2.07
CA SER A 35 -5.79 -5.10 2.65
C SER A 35 -5.50 -6.51 3.17
N ARG A 36 -6.45 -7.13 3.89
CA ARG A 36 -6.26 -8.51 4.38
C ARG A 36 -6.19 -9.52 3.24
N TYR A 37 -6.99 -9.32 2.19
CA TYR A 37 -6.95 -10.15 0.98
C TYR A 37 -5.58 -10.05 0.28
N PHE A 38 -5.11 -8.84 -0.04
CA PHE A 38 -3.82 -8.66 -0.72
C PHE A 38 -2.65 -9.10 0.14
N HIS A 39 -2.66 -8.83 1.45
CA HIS A 39 -1.62 -9.35 2.35
C HIS A 39 -1.57 -10.88 2.33
N ALA A 40 -2.73 -11.54 2.46
CA ALA A 40 -2.77 -13.01 2.42
C ALA A 40 -2.29 -13.55 1.07
N ARG A 41 -2.57 -12.85 -0.03
CA ARG A 41 -2.16 -13.25 -1.39
C ARG A 41 -0.66 -13.05 -1.63
N LEU A 42 -0.13 -11.90 -1.22
CA LEU A 42 1.30 -11.55 -1.36
C LEU A 42 2.19 -12.38 -0.42
N LEU A 43 1.67 -12.80 0.74
CA LEU A 43 2.39 -13.65 1.71
C LEU A 43 2.03 -15.14 1.60
N SER A 44 1.25 -15.51 0.58
CA SER A 44 0.92 -16.92 0.37
C SER A 44 2.17 -17.70 -0.07
N GLY A 45 2.16 -19.02 0.17
CA GLY A 45 3.22 -19.89 -0.35
C GLY A 45 3.31 -19.89 -1.89
N ASP A 46 2.22 -19.51 -2.58
CA ASP A 46 2.23 -19.32 -4.02
C ASP A 46 2.82 -17.95 -4.39
N LYS A 47 4.02 -17.99 -4.99
CA LYS A 47 4.80 -16.78 -5.30
C LYS A 47 4.39 -16.06 -6.57
N ARG A 48 3.45 -16.61 -7.36
CA ARG A 48 3.01 -15.98 -8.62
C ARG A 48 2.59 -14.53 -8.45
N PHE A 49 2.01 -14.20 -7.29
CA PHE A 49 1.55 -12.85 -6.94
C PHE A 49 2.66 -11.98 -6.33
N SER A 50 3.56 -12.56 -5.54
CA SER A 50 4.63 -11.83 -4.85
C SER A 50 5.83 -11.54 -5.72
N CYS A 51 6.03 -12.28 -6.81
CA CYS A 51 7.10 -12.05 -7.77
C CYS A 51 6.69 -11.10 -8.90
N ASP A 52 5.40 -10.97 -9.21
CA ASP A 52 4.93 -10.02 -10.22
C ASP A 52 4.84 -8.60 -9.66
N THR A 53 5.78 -7.76 -10.08
CA THR A 53 5.83 -6.35 -9.70
C THR A 53 4.58 -5.58 -10.16
N SER A 54 3.99 -5.96 -11.29
CA SER A 54 2.77 -5.31 -11.81
C SER A 54 1.58 -5.58 -10.89
N TYR A 55 1.46 -6.81 -10.39
CA TYR A 55 0.44 -7.20 -9.42
C TYR A 55 0.64 -6.49 -8.07
N ILE A 56 1.88 -6.34 -7.59
CA ILE A 56 2.17 -5.60 -6.36
C ILE A 56 1.70 -4.14 -6.46
N PHE A 57 2.04 -3.46 -7.55
CA PHE A 57 1.61 -2.07 -7.76
C PHE A 57 0.09 -1.94 -7.94
N TYR A 58 -0.54 -2.92 -8.58
CA TYR A 58 -2.00 -2.99 -8.65
C TYR A 58 -2.64 -3.13 -7.27
N ALA A 59 -2.14 -4.03 -6.43
CA ALA A 59 -2.61 -4.23 -5.06
C ALA A 59 -2.41 -2.97 -4.19
N GLN A 60 -1.25 -2.32 -4.33
CA GLN A 60 -0.94 -1.03 -3.69
C GLN A 60 -1.97 0.03 -4.10
N TYR A 61 -2.16 0.23 -5.40
CA TYR A 61 -3.06 1.25 -5.94
C TYR A 61 -4.50 1.06 -5.45
N LEU A 62 -5.03 -0.16 -5.52
CA LEU A 62 -6.39 -0.44 -5.06
C LEU A 62 -6.56 -0.27 -3.55
N SER A 63 -5.53 -0.62 -2.77
CA SER A 63 -5.54 -0.42 -1.32
C SER A 63 -5.53 1.06 -0.95
N GLU A 64 -4.69 1.86 -1.62
CA GLU A 64 -4.65 3.32 -1.43
C GLU A 64 -5.97 3.96 -1.85
N LEU A 65 -6.55 3.56 -2.98
CA LEU A 65 -7.82 4.07 -3.47
C LEU A 65 -8.95 3.82 -2.45
N GLU A 66 -9.04 2.61 -1.89
CA GLU A 66 -10.04 2.31 -0.86
C GLU A 66 -9.84 3.15 0.41
N GLN A 67 -8.59 3.34 0.85
CA GLN A 67 -8.29 4.19 2.01
C GLN A 67 -8.70 5.64 1.76
N VAL A 68 -8.42 6.17 0.57
CA VAL A 68 -8.83 7.52 0.17
C VAL A 68 -10.34 7.63 0.17
N MET A 69 -11.06 6.72 -0.50
CA MET A 69 -12.54 6.72 -0.51
C MET A 69 -13.12 6.66 0.91
N SER A 70 -12.54 5.85 1.79
CA SER A 70 -12.94 5.76 3.19
C SER A 70 -12.73 7.09 3.93
N LYS A 71 -11.56 7.73 3.77
CA LYS A 71 -11.28 9.04 4.38
C LYS A 71 -12.20 10.13 3.86
N VAL A 72 -12.46 10.16 2.55
CA VAL A 72 -13.41 11.09 1.95
C VAL A 72 -14.79 10.89 2.59
N SER A 73 -15.28 9.65 2.68
CA SER A 73 -16.59 9.35 3.29
C SER A 73 -16.67 9.80 4.75
N ILE A 74 -15.63 9.52 5.55
CA ILE A 74 -15.55 9.97 6.96
C ILE A 74 -15.56 11.49 7.03
N ALA A 75 -14.79 12.16 6.18
CA ALA A 75 -14.71 13.60 6.20
C ALA A 75 -15.99 14.28 5.70
N LEU A 76 -16.73 13.69 4.76
CA LEU A 76 -18.06 14.16 4.38
C LEU A 76 -19.05 14.05 5.53
N ARG A 77 -18.95 13.00 6.36
CA ARG A 77 -19.78 12.86 7.57
C ARG A 77 -19.37 13.86 8.66
N LYS A 78 -18.08 14.19 8.74
CA LYS A 78 -17.52 15.08 9.77
C LYS A 78 -17.64 16.56 9.40
N SER A 79 -17.51 16.90 8.12
CA SER A 79 -17.84 18.24 7.65
C SER A 79 -19.32 18.44 7.92
N THR A 80 -19.69 19.59 8.44
CA THR A 80 -21.05 19.93 8.81
C THR A 80 -21.94 20.10 7.58
N GLY A 81 -21.97 19.14 6.64
CA GLY A 81 -22.79 19.12 5.44
C GLY A 81 -22.94 20.50 4.79
N LYS A 82 -21.90 21.32 4.75
CA LYS A 82 -21.96 22.70 4.28
C LYS A 82 -20.61 23.02 3.68
N ASP A 83 -20.61 23.25 2.38
CA ASP A 83 -19.53 23.90 1.65
C ASP A 83 -19.27 25.32 2.21
N THR A 84 -18.17 25.96 1.80
CA THR A 84 -17.87 27.39 2.04
C THR A 84 -19.05 28.29 1.64
N THR A 85 -19.88 27.81 0.73
CA THR A 85 -21.11 28.42 0.20
C THR A 85 -22.41 27.99 0.92
N GLY A 86 -22.35 27.11 1.92
CA GLY A 86 -23.50 26.63 2.70
C GLY A 86 -24.21 25.37 2.17
N ASN A 87 -23.69 24.72 1.12
CA ASN A 87 -24.36 23.60 0.44
C ASN A 87 -24.05 22.22 1.04
N THR A 88 -25.07 21.35 1.17
CA THR A 88 -24.96 19.96 1.64
C THR A 88 -24.13 19.06 0.75
N ILE A 89 -22.89 18.82 1.17
CA ILE A 89 -21.99 17.89 0.50
C ILE A 89 -22.46 16.47 0.78
N THR A 90 -22.97 15.79 -0.25
CA THR A 90 -23.52 14.44 -0.17
C THR A 90 -22.59 13.45 -0.86
N ALA A 91 -22.60 12.18 -0.47
CA ALA A 91 -21.75 11.14 -1.07
C ALA A 91 -21.94 10.97 -2.59
N SER A 92 -23.12 11.35 -3.14
CA SER A 92 -23.39 11.39 -4.58
C SER A 92 -22.53 12.41 -5.33
N MET A 93 -22.08 13.49 -4.68
CA MET A 93 -21.19 14.49 -5.28
C MET A 93 -19.79 13.95 -5.56
N LEU A 94 -19.40 12.81 -4.98
CA LEU A 94 -18.13 12.15 -5.25
C LEU A 94 -18.13 11.35 -6.55
N THR A 95 -19.30 11.01 -7.07
CA THR A 95 -19.42 10.29 -8.34
C THR A 95 -19.19 11.24 -9.53
N ASP A 96 -19.49 12.54 -9.35
CA ASP A 96 -19.30 13.57 -10.35
C ASP A 96 -17.87 14.13 -10.33
N ARG A 97 -17.11 13.83 -11.39
CA ARG A 97 -15.70 14.24 -11.56
C ARG A 97 -15.49 15.76 -11.42
N ASN A 98 -16.48 16.57 -11.81
CA ASN A 98 -16.41 18.02 -11.73
C ASN A 98 -16.57 18.54 -10.30
N GLN A 99 -17.49 17.95 -9.53
CA GLN A 99 -17.70 18.30 -8.12
C GLN A 99 -16.58 17.75 -7.24
N LEU A 100 -16.03 16.60 -7.58
CA LEU A 100 -14.84 16.05 -6.92
C LEU A 100 -13.64 17.01 -7.12
N LYS A 101 -13.45 17.57 -8.32
CA LYS A 101 -12.41 18.58 -8.56
C LYS A 101 -12.59 19.85 -7.72
N SER A 102 -13.81 20.39 -7.64
CA SER A 102 -14.07 21.58 -6.82
C SER A 102 -13.89 21.30 -5.32
N LEU A 103 -14.21 20.08 -4.89
CA LEU A 103 -14.03 19.66 -3.50
C LEU A 103 -12.54 19.44 -3.18
N LEU A 104 -11.76 18.86 -4.09
CA LEU A 104 -10.30 18.75 -3.98
C LEU A 104 -9.59 20.10 -3.98
N SER A 105 -10.13 21.11 -4.68
CA SER A 105 -9.59 22.48 -4.62
C SER A 105 -9.84 23.17 -3.28
N THR A 106 -10.71 22.60 -2.43
CA THR A 106 -10.94 23.10 -1.07
C THR A 106 -9.90 22.50 -0.11
N ASP A 107 -9.42 23.28 0.87
CA ASP A 107 -8.44 22.84 1.90
C ASP A 107 -8.86 21.54 2.64
N GLN A 108 -10.17 21.31 2.75
CA GLN A 108 -10.72 20.08 3.32
C GLN A 108 -10.52 18.87 2.40
N GLY A 109 -10.66 19.03 1.09
CA GLY A 109 -10.44 17.95 0.11
C GLY A 109 -8.99 17.50 0.05
N TYR A 110 -8.05 18.42 0.27
CA TYR A 110 -6.62 18.11 0.31
C TYR A 110 -6.24 17.12 1.43
N LYS A 111 -6.93 17.21 2.58
CA LYS A 111 -6.73 16.31 3.74
C LYS A 111 -7.18 14.87 3.49
N PHE A 112 -7.90 14.61 2.39
CA PHE A 112 -8.32 13.23 2.05
C PHE A 112 -7.17 12.40 1.49
N LEU A 113 -6.12 13.07 0.99
CA LEU A 113 -4.95 12.43 0.41
C LEU A 113 -3.89 12.07 1.46
N THR A 114 -4.10 12.42 2.74
CA THR A 114 -3.16 12.08 3.84
C THR A 114 -2.76 10.60 3.91
N PRO A 115 -3.61 9.59 3.57
CA PRO A 115 -3.17 8.19 3.56
C PRO A 115 -2.16 7.86 2.45
N ILE A 116 -2.17 8.62 1.35
CA ILE A 116 -1.28 8.36 0.21
C ILE A 116 0.10 8.92 0.55
N ARG A 117 1.07 8.01 0.64
CA ARG A 117 2.46 8.38 0.92
C ARG A 117 3.01 9.25 -0.21
N GLY A 118 3.85 10.21 0.15
CA GLY A 118 4.46 11.12 -0.82
C GLY A 118 3.59 12.33 -1.23
N THR A 119 2.30 12.34 -0.88
CA THR A 119 1.47 13.52 -1.11
C THR A 119 1.83 14.65 -0.13
N PRO A 120 1.65 15.94 -0.49
CA PRO A 120 2.01 17.01 0.44
C PRO A 120 1.22 17.03 1.78
N PRO A 121 -0.07 16.64 1.87
CA PRO A 121 -0.74 16.52 3.16
C PRO A 121 -0.18 15.38 4.03
N TYR A 122 0.36 14.31 3.43
CA TYR A 122 1.10 13.28 4.17
C TYR A 122 2.36 13.88 4.82
N TRP A 123 3.17 14.62 4.06
CA TRP A 123 4.37 15.28 4.59
C TRP A 123 4.06 16.38 5.60
N GLN A 124 2.95 17.12 5.40
CA GLN A 124 2.52 18.14 6.34
C GLN A 124 2.12 17.53 7.69
N ALA A 125 1.50 16.34 7.69
CA ALA A 125 1.21 15.61 8.94
C ALA A 125 2.50 15.21 9.66
N ALA A 126 3.45 14.59 8.95
CA ALA A 126 4.75 14.22 9.52
C ALA A 126 5.52 15.43 10.09
N LEU A 127 5.51 16.56 9.39
CA LEU A 127 6.11 17.82 9.87
C LEU A 127 5.42 18.33 11.15
N ARG A 128 4.09 18.26 11.21
CA ARG A 128 3.34 18.69 12.40
C ARG A 128 3.66 17.81 13.61
N ASP A 129 3.79 16.51 13.41
CA ASP A 129 4.19 15.57 14.46
C ASP A 129 5.63 15.84 14.94
N LEU A 130 6.55 16.15 14.01
CA LEU A 130 7.91 16.59 14.36
C LEU A 130 7.92 17.88 15.17
N LEU A 131 7.15 18.90 14.78
CA LEU A 131 7.06 20.14 15.53
C LEU A 131 6.40 19.95 16.90
N ALA A 132 5.43 19.04 17.00
CA ALA A 132 4.79 18.70 18.28
C ALA A 132 5.78 17.99 19.22
N THR A 133 6.56 17.04 18.70
CA THR A 133 7.60 16.34 19.49
C THR A 133 8.69 17.30 19.97
N VAL A 134 9.16 18.22 19.13
CA VAL A 134 10.12 19.26 19.54
C VAL A 134 9.55 20.18 20.62
N ARG A 135 8.27 20.56 20.52
CA ARG A 135 7.61 21.39 21.56
C ARG A 135 7.46 20.65 22.89
N GLN A 136 7.15 19.34 22.85
CA GLN A 136 6.86 18.56 24.05
C GLN A 136 8.11 18.01 24.75
N LEU A 137 9.10 17.56 23.96
CA LEU A 137 10.31 16.89 24.46
C LEU A 137 11.53 17.83 24.46
N GLY A 138 11.43 19.00 23.83
CA GLY A 138 12.55 19.92 23.65
C GLY A 138 13.36 19.63 22.39
N ILE A 139 14.46 20.36 22.23
CA ILE A 139 15.34 20.23 21.07
C ILE A 139 16.12 18.91 21.20
N PRO A 140 16.03 17.99 20.23
CA PRO A 140 16.79 16.76 20.27
C PRO A 140 18.29 17.08 20.27
N THR A 141 19.03 16.49 21.20
CA THR A 141 20.47 16.68 21.29
C THR A 141 21.19 15.89 20.21
N TRP A 142 20.76 14.64 19.96
CA TRP A 142 21.40 13.72 19.01
C TRP A 142 20.41 13.31 17.92
N PHE A 143 20.91 13.25 16.69
CA PHE A 143 20.21 12.68 15.55
C PHE A 143 20.95 11.43 15.12
N ALA A 144 20.24 10.29 15.09
CA ALA A 144 20.78 9.04 14.60
C ALA A 144 19.87 8.51 13.48
N THR A 145 20.49 8.11 12.38
CA THR A 145 19.82 7.41 11.28
C THR A 145 20.21 5.94 11.34
N PHE A 146 19.22 5.07 11.46
CA PHE A 146 19.42 3.62 11.41
C PHE A 146 19.01 3.12 10.03
N SER A 147 19.86 2.31 9.40
CA SER A 147 19.56 1.60 8.16
C SER A 147 19.75 0.11 8.40
N ALA A 148 18.88 -0.72 7.84
CA ALA A 148 19.07 -2.16 7.83
C ALA A 148 20.31 -2.50 6.98
N ALA A 149 21.20 -3.34 7.51
CA ALA A 149 22.32 -3.91 6.77
C ALA A 149 21.91 -5.27 6.21
N ASP A 150 20.83 -5.25 5.43
CA ASP A 150 20.10 -6.40 4.88
C ASP A 150 20.97 -7.47 4.24
N MET A 151 22.01 -7.05 3.51
CA MET A 151 22.96 -7.95 2.84
C MET A 151 23.80 -8.82 3.78
N ARG A 152 23.74 -8.55 5.10
CA ARG A 152 24.49 -9.29 6.13
C ARG A 152 23.64 -10.32 6.88
N TRP A 153 22.33 -10.38 6.64
CA TRP A 153 21.42 -11.26 7.39
C TRP A 153 21.35 -12.63 6.74
N ALA A 154 22.27 -13.51 7.11
CA ALA A 154 22.41 -14.85 6.53
C ALA A 154 21.11 -15.66 6.62
N GLU A 155 20.34 -15.48 7.68
CA GLU A 155 19.07 -16.16 7.92
C GLU A 155 18.02 -15.82 6.86
N VAL A 156 17.95 -14.54 6.44
CA VAL A 156 17.02 -14.10 5.40
C VAL A 156 17.41 -14.71 4.05
N PHE A 157 18.70 -14.69 3.72
CA PHE A 157 19.19 -15.28 2.49
C PHE A 157 18.98 -16.79 2.46
N GLN A 158 19.23 -17.50 3.56
CA GLN A 158 19.00 -18.93 3.64
C GLN A 158 17.53 -19.26 3.34
N VAL A 159 16.58 -18.55 3.96
CA VAL A 159 15.14 -18.75 3.69
C VAL A 159 14.79 -18.46 2.23
N LEU A 160 15.36 -17.40 1.63
CA LEU A 160 15.12 -17.05 0.23
C LEU A 160 15.74 -18.05 -0.77
N MET A 161 16.87 -18.65 -0.41
CA MET A 161 17.58 -19.64 -1.22
C MET A 161 16.91 -21.01 -1.16
N GLU A 162 16.48 -21.46 0.02
CA GLU A 162 15.63 -22.65 0.19
C GLU A 162 14.38 -22.54 -0.69
N GLN A 163 13.84 -21.32 -0.76
CA GLN A 163 12.71 -20.94 -1.58
C GLN A 163 12.96 -20.95 -3.10
N GLN A 164 14.21 -20.98 -3.54
CA GLN A 164 14.64 -21.04 -4.94
C GLN A 164 15.35 -22.36 -5.27
N ASP A 165 15.20 -23.38 -4.41
CA ASP A 165 15.87 -24.68 -4.51
C ASP A 165 17.40 -24.56 -4.72
N SER A 166 18.01 -23.50 -4.16
CA SER A 166 19.43 -23.21 -4.30
C SER A 166 20.21 -23.75 -3.10
N THR A 167 21.20 -24.62 -3.35
CA THR A 167 22.02 -25.28 -2.32
C THR A 167 23.34 -24.56 -2.01
N GLN A 168 23.54 -23.35 -2.53
CA GLN A 168 24.76 -22.58 -2.28
C GLN A 168 24.82 -22.08 -0.82
N SER A 169 26.02 -21.90 -0.29
CA SER A 169 26.20 -21.29 1.03
C SER A 169 26.16 -19.76 0.95
N PHE A 170 25.68 -19.09 2.01
CA PHE A 170 25.64 -17.63 2.09
C PHE A 170 27.03 -16.97 1.93
N ASP A 171 28.08 -17.63 2.41
CA ASP A 171 29.45 -17.12 2.40
C ASP A 171 30.08 -17.17 1.00
N GLU A 172 29.54 -18.00 0.10
CA GLU A 172 30.02 -18.16 -1.28
C GLU A 172 29.36 -17.17 -2.25
N LEU A 173 28.26 -16.54 -1.83
CA LEU A 173 27.52 -15.59 -2.65
C LEU A 173 28.24 -14.25 -2.75
N ASP A 174 28.51 -13.84 -3.99
CA ASP A 174 28.94 -12.48 -4.29
C ASP A 174 27.83 -11.44 -4.01
N TRP A 175 28.22 -10.18 -3.83
CA TRP A 175 27.32 -9.05 -3.63
C TRP A 175 26.26 -8.94 -4.73
N THR A 176 26.64 -9.20 -5.97
CA THR A 176 25.74 -9.15 -7.13
C THR A 176 24.64 -10.20 -7.03
N ALA A 177 25.01 -11.44 -6.71
CA ALA A 177 24.07 -12.54 -6.50
C ALA A 177 23.12 -12.26 -5.32
N LYS A 178 23.64 -11.72 -4.21
CA LYS A 178 22.81 -11.30 -3.06
C LYS A 178 21.79 -10.24 -3.47
N SER A 179 22.20 -9.24 -4.26
CA SER A 179 21.28 -8.20 -4.76
C SER A 179 20.20 -8.78 -5.66
N GLU A 180 20.53 -9.74 -6.51
CA GLU A 180 19.58 -10.39 -7.41
C GLU A 180 18.54 -11.22 -6.65
N ILE A 181 18.97 -11.99 -5.64
CA ILE A 181 18.07 -12.78 -4.78
C ILE A 181 17.02 -11.87 -4.10
N LEU A 182 17.44 -10.72 -3.56
CA LEU A 182 16.53 -9.76 -2.93
C LEU A 182 15.56 -9.14 -3.94
N LYS A 183 16.07 -8.72 -5.12
CA LYS A 183 15.24 -8.13 -6.18
C LYS A 183 14.17 -9.07 -6.70
N ASN A 184 14.48 -10.37 -6.77
CA ASN A 184 13.55 -11.40 -7.22
C ASN A 184 12.46 -11.72 -6.18
N ASN A 185 12.65 -11.29 -4.93
CA ASN A 185 11.70 -11.52 -3.83
C ASN A 185 11.35 -10.20 -3.11
N PRO A 186 10.68 -9.26 -3.80
CA PRO A 186 10.46 -7.91 -3.28
C PRO A 186 9.56 -7.89 -2.03
N VAL A 187 8.55 -8.77 -1.97
CA VAL A 187 7.61 -8.83 -0.83
C VAL A 187 8.30 -9.36 0.44
N MET A 188 9.04 -10.46 0.32
CA MET A 188 9.74 -11.05 1.47
C MET A 188 10.84 -10.13 1.96
N SER A 189 11.56 -9.49 1.05
CA SER A 189 12.55 -8.47 1.40
C SER A 189 11.87 -7.34 2.17
N ALA A 190 10.82 -6.71 1.63
CA ALA A 190 10.16 -5.58 2.30
C ALA A 190 9.48 -5.91 3.65
N THR A 191 9.26 -7.17 3.97
CA THR A 191 8.57 -7.59 5.20
C THR A 191 9.51 -8.08 6.29
N HIS A 192 10.66 -8.64 5.92
CA HIS A 192 11.60 -9.25 6.85
C HIS A 192 12.97 -8.55 6.91
N VAL A 193 13.20 -7.56 6.05
CA VAL A 193 14.38 -6.68 6.01
C VAL A 193 14.06 -5.30 6.58
#